data_AF-A0A2E5XD77-F1
#
_entry.id   AF-A0A2E5XD77-F1
#
_cell.length_a   1.000
_cell.length_b   1.000
_cell.length_c   1.000
_cell.angle_alpha   90.00
_cell.angle_beta   90.00
_cell.angle_gamma   90.00
#
_symmetry.space_group_name_H-M   'P 1'
#
loop_
_entity.id
_entity.type
_entity.pdbx_description
1 polymer ?
#
loop_
_entity_poly.entity_id
_entity_poly.type
_entity_poly.pdbx_seq_one_letter_code
_entity_poly.pdbx_strand_id
1 'polypeptide(L)'
;MKTKLCQLIFFMSLIIFLNNCSKEECLDCNTYNMDDFNGDLTNPKDVFYICENDDLWDYIIWGNSNDIGGNIALIDLTKYQTGYRSVQDDDIDNDGILNDSDNDIDGDGLLNNADMSPNGFENNHILELVICERN
;
A
#
# COMPACT_ATOMS: atom_id res chain seq x y z
N MET A 1 -8.41 -11.99 17.37
CA MET A 1 -7.83 -12.73 18.52
C MET A 1 -7.80 -14.23 18.25
N LYS A 2 -6.66 -14.75 17.77
CA LYS A 2 -6.35 -16.18 17.84
C LYS A 2 -5.08 -16.35 18.67
N THR A 3 -5.25 -16.71 19.94
CA THR A 3 -4.14 -17.12 20.81
C THR A 3 -3.57 -18.43 20.27
N LYS A 4 -2.37 -18.42 19.68
CA LYS A 4 -1.62 -19.66 19.46
C LYS A 4 -1.03 -20.11 20.79
N LEU A 5 -1.52 -21.25 21.26
CA LEU A 5 -0.99 -22.01 22.38
C LEU A 5 0.43 -22.48 22.03
N CYS A 6 1.45 -21.87 22.66
CA CYS A 6 2.82 -22.37 22.60
C CYS A 6 2.85 -23.71 23.36
N GLN A 7 2.81 -24.84 22.64
CA GLN A 7 2.71 -26.16 23.26
C GLN A 7 3.98 -26.53 24.01
N LEU A 8 3.82 -26.79 25.32
CA LEU A 8 4.84 -27.27 26.24
C LEU A 8 5.08 -28.78 26.01
N ILE A 9 6.16 -29.16 25.31
CA ILE A 9 6.55 -30.58 25.20
C ILE A 9 7.50 -30.92 26.35
N PHE A 10 6.96 -31.65 27.33
CA PHE A 10 7.70 -32.31 28.39
C PHE A 10 8.28 -33.61 27.81
N PHE A 11 9.58 -33.70 27.53
CA PHE A 11 10.38 -34.95 27.70
C PHE A 11 11.86 -34.72 27.33
N MET A 12 12.68 -34.68 28.38
CA MET A 12 14.07 -35.13 28.51
C MET A 12 14.78 -35.68 27.24
N SER A 13 15.36 -34.79 26.43
CA SER A 13 16.67 -35.00 25.78
C SER A 13 17.02 -33.79 24.90
N LEU A 14 18.21 -33.23 25.16
CA LEU A 14 19.10 -32.51 24.24
C LEU A 14 18.45 -31.75 23.05
N ILE A 15 18.70 -30.43 23.06
CA ILE A 15 18.44 -29.40 22.02
C ILE A 15 17.34 -28.42 22.47
N ILE A 16 17.76 -27.38 23.19
CA ILE A 16 16.98 -26.15 23.34
C ILE A 16 17.23 -25.35 22.06
N PHE A 17 16.44 -25.60 21.01
CA PHE A 17 16.17 -24.54 20.06
C PHE A 17 15.20 -23.59 20.76
N LEU A 18 15.72 -22.44 21.19
CA LEU A 18 14.88 -21.30 21.56
C LEU A 18 14.06 -20.96 20.31
N ASN A 19 12.82 -21.44 20.26
CA ASN A 19 11.83 -20.89 19.34
C ASN A 19 11.56 -19.47 19.81
N ASN A 20 12.38 -18.53 19.35
CA ASN A 20 12.01 -17.13 19.31
C ASN A 20 10.82 -17.03 18.36
N CYS A 21 9.62 -17.20 18.89
CA CYS A 21 8.43 -16.75 18.21
C CYS A 21 8.46 -15.22 18.33
N SER A 22 9.18 -14.56 17.44
CA SER A 22 9.01 -13.12 17.24
C SER A 22 7.54 -12.91 16.89
N LYS A 23 6.89 -12.02 17.65
CA LYS A 23 5.55 -11.57 17.29
C LYS A 23 5.67 -10.90 15.92
N GLU A 24 4.89 -11.37 14.96
CA GLU A 24 4.76 -10.75 13.64
C GLU A 24 4.37 -9.27 13.81
N GLU A 25 5.12 -8.37 13.19
CA GLU A 25 4.76 -6.95 13.14
C GLU A 25 3.62 -6.79 12.14
N CYS A 26 2.54 -6.14 12.59
CA CYS A 26 1.39 -5.84 11.77
C CYS A 26 0.95 -4.40 12.02
N LEU A 27 0.38 -3.78 10.99
CA LEU A 27 0.11 -2.36 10.91
C LEU A 27 -1.29 -2.11 10.37
N ASP A 28 -1.96 -1.09 10.93
CA ASP A 28 -3.15 -0.49 10.33
C ASP A 28 -2.70 0.65 9.41
N CYS A 29 -3.02 0.57 8.13
CA CYS A 29 -2.48 1.43 7.09
C CYS A 29 -3.58 2.12 6.28
N ASN A 30 -3.29 3.36 5.91
CA ASN A 30 -4.08 4.17 5.00
C ASN A 30 -3.23 4.52 3.77
N THR A 31 -3.86 4.64 2.60
CA THR A 31 -3.20 5.16 1.40
C THR A 31 -3.72 6.54 0.99
N TYR A 32 -2.88 7.29 0.29
CA TYR A 32 -3.18 8.60 -0.25
C TYR A 32 -2.55 8.72 -1.63
N ASN A 33 -3.26 9.27 -2.61
CA ASN A 33 -2.68 9.55 -3.92
C ASN A 33 -1.60 10.64 -3.75
N MET A 34 -0.37 10.37 -4.22
CA MET A 34 0.72 11.32 -4.07
C MET A 34 0.55 12.58 -4.91
N ASP A 35 -0.20 12.53 -6.01
CA ASP A 35 -0.36 13.65 -6.93
C ASP A 35 -1.20 14.80 -6.33
N ASP A 36 -2.10 14.50 -5.39
CA ASP A 36 -2.97 15.47 -4.73
C ASP A 36 -2.80 15.55 -3.20
N PHE A 37 -1.88 14.77 -2.62
CA PHE A 37 -1.67 14.74 -1.17
C PHE A 37 -1.20 16.08 -0.61
N ASN A 38 -2.03 16.67 0.26
CA ASN A 38 -1.79 17.97 0.89
C ASN A 38 -1.42 17.87 2.39
N GLY A 39 -1.25 16.66 2.92
CA GLY A 39 -1.02 16.41 4.35
C GLY A 39 -2.29 16.14 5.18
N ASP A 40 -3.49 16.19 4.58
CA ASP A 40 -4.74 15.82 5.23
C ASP A 40 -4.86 14.29 5.34
N LEU A 41 -4.92 13.79 6.58
CA LEU A 41 -5.04 12.37 6.88
C LEU A 41 -6.49 11.92 7.09
N THR A 42 -7.49 12.78 6.85
CA THR A 42 -8.90 12.48 7.15
C THR A 42 -9.64 11.76 6.04
N ASN A 43 -9.15 11.83 4.81
CA ASN A 43 -9.78 11.21 3.63
C ASN A 43 -8.81 10.28 2.89
N PRO A 44 -8.54 9.09 3.43
CA PRO A 44 -7.67 8.13 2.77
C PRO A 44 -8.32 7.57 1.49
N LYS A 45 -7.50 7.23 0.49
CA LYS A 45 -7.94 6.50 -0.71
C LYS A 45 -8.36 5.08 -0.37
N ASP A 46 -7.56 4.38 0.45
CA ASP A 46 -7.85 3.02 0.90
C ASP A 46 -7.36 2.79 2.35
N VAL A 47 -7.93 1.78 3.01
CA VAL A 47 -7.63 1.38 4.39
C VAL A 47 -7.43 -0.13 4.45
N PHE A 48 -6.27 -0.57 4.93
CA PHE A 48 -5.92 -1.99 4.98
C PHE A 48 -5.08 -2.35 6.20
N TYR A 49 -5.09 -3.63 6.54
CA TYR A 49 -4.28 -4.22 7.60
C TYR A 49 -3.22 -5.12 6.97
N ILE A 50 -1.97 -4.98 7.39
CA ILE A 50 -0.84 -5.70 6.77
C ILE A 50 0.15 -6.19 7.82
N CYS A 51 0.69 -7.39 7.61
CA CYS A 51 1.73 -8.00 8.43
C CYS A 51 3.01 -8.27 7.63
N GLU A 52 4.15 -8.39 8.31
CA GLU A 52 5.45 -8.64 7.67
C GLU A 52 5.52 -9.90 6.78
N ASN A 53 4.70 -10.92 7.05
CA ASN A 53 4.68 -12.13 6.22
C ASN A 53 3.55 -12.13 5.17
N ASP A 54 2.81 -11.03 5.03
CA ASP A 54 1.83 -10.90 3.95
C ASP A 54 2.55 -10.56 2.64
N ASP A 55 2.12 -11.16 1.54
CA ASP A 55 2.70 -10.91 0.21
C ASP A 55 2.68 -9.41 -0.15
N LEU A 56 1.66 -8.68 0.34
CA LEU A 56 1.51 -7.23 0.16
C LEU A 56 2.67 -6.43 0.76
N TRP A 57 3.36 -6.96 1.77
CA TRP A 57 4.39 -6.21 2.51
C TRP A 57 5.58 -5.90 1.60
N ASP A 58 5.92 -6.84 0.72
CA ASP A 58 7.03 -6.73 -0.23
C ASP A 58 6.72 -5.82 -1.42
N TYR A 59 5.44 -5.50 -1.65
CA TYR A 59 5.02 -4.52 -2.66
C TYR A 59 5.12 -3.07 -2.18
N ILE A 60 5.32 -2.85 -0.87
CA ILE A 60 5.47 -1.52 -0.29
C ILE A 60 6.95 -1.24 -0.10
N ILE A 61 7.41 -0.13 -0.69
CA ILE A 61 8.76 0.35 -0.46
C ILE A 61 8.75 1.19 0.81
N TRP A 62 9.14 0.57 1.92
CA TRP A 62 9.22 1.18 3.25
C TRP A 62 10.43 2.13 3.37
N GLY A 63 10.27 3.28 4.01
CA GLY A 63 11.40 4.17 4.30
C GLY A 63 11.04 5.63 4.58
N ASN A 64 11.99 6.35 5.18
CA ASN A 64 11.89 7.77 5.52
C ASN A 64 12.16 8.64 4.28
N SER A 65 11.08 9.05 3.61
CA SER A 65 10.73 10.33 2.96
C SER A 65 11.76 11.28 2.31
N ASN A 66 13.08 11.11 2.44
CA ASN A 66 14.03 12.08 1.90
C ASN A 66 14.25 11.93 0.38
N ASP A 67 13.83 10.81 -0.21
CA ASP A 67 13.92 10.52 -1.66
C ASP A 67 12.56 10.50 -2.36
N ILE A 68 11.47 10.77 -1.63
CA ILE A 68 10.10 10.66 -2.14
C ILE A 68 9.60 12.09 -2.28
N GLY A 69 9.52 12.60 -3.51
CA GLY A 69 9.24 14.01 -3.84
C GLY A 69 7.85 14.50 -3.44
N GLY A 70 7.55 14.55 -2.15
CA GLY A 70 6.33 15.09 -1.55
C GLY A 70 6.63 15.85 -0.26
N ASN A 71 5.69 16.68 0.19
CA ASN A 71 5.78 17.43 1.45
C ASN A 71 5.52 16.51 2.67
N ILE A 72 6.27 15.41 2.77
CA ILE A 72 6.18 14.43 3.86
C ILE A 72 6.73 15.01 5.18
N ALA A 73 7.34 16.20 5.15
CA ALA A 73 7.84 16.91 6.33
C ALA A 73 6.77 17.20 7.42
N LEU A 74 5.48 17.02 7.11
CA LEU A 74 4.37 17.19 8.04
C LEU A 74 3.98 15.91 8.80
N ILE A 75 4.49 14.75 8.40
CA ILE A 75 4.13 13.48 9.03
C ILE A 75 5.04 13.22 10.23
N ASP A 76 4.44 12.93 11.39
CA ASP A 76 5.17 12.54 12.59
C ASP A 76 5.73 11.12 12.44
N LEU A 77 6.96 11.00 11.94
CA LEU A 77 7.67 9.73 11.75
C LEU A 77 8.01 9.02 13.08
N THR A 78 7.79 9.65 14.23
CA THR A 78 7.87 8.96 15.53
C THR A 78 6.60 8.18 15.85
N LYS A 79 5.47 8.60 15.26
CA LYS A 79 4.17 7.97 15.38
C LYS A 79 3.88 7.01 14.24
N TYR A 80 4.23 7.40 13.01
CA TYR A 80 3.84 6.71 11.79
C TYR A 80 5.00 5.97 11.13
N GLN A 81 4.71 4.80 10.58
CA GLN A 81 5.55 4.14 9.59
C GLN A 81 5.05 4.52 8.19
N THR A 82 5.97 4.93 7.32
CA THR A 82 5.64 5.36 5.96
C THR A 82 6.30 4.48 4.90
N GLY A 83 5.62 4.36 3.77
CA GLY A 83 6.14 3.75 2.55
C GLY A 83 5.40 4.30 1.34
N TYR A 84 5.70 3.75 0.17
CA TYR A 84 4.92 4.02 -1.04
C TYR A 84 4.71 2.74 -1.81
N ARG A 85 3.62 2.68 -2.58
CA ARG A 85 3.34 1.63 -3.53
C ARG A 85 2.96 2.22 -4.88
N SER A 86 3.31 1.53 -5.95
CA SER A 86 2.82 1.83 -7.29
C SER A 86 1.63 0.92 -7.55
N VAL A 87 0.46 1.50 -7.83
CA VAL A 87 -0.76 0.75 -8.15
C VAL A 87 -1.26 1.17 -9.52
N GLN A 88 -1.92 0.25 -10.20
CA GLN A 88 -2.57 0.55 -11.47
C GLN A 88 -3.67 1.58 -11.24
N ASP A 89 -3.70 2.62 -12.07
CA ASP A 89 -4.78 3.59 -12.08
C ASP A 89 -6.05 2.94 -12.64
N ASP A 90 -7.15 3.08 -11.91
CA ASP A 90 -8.45 2.52 -12.24
C ASP A 90 -9.39 3.51 -12.95
N ASP A 91 -8.98 4.79 -13.05
CA ASP A 91 -9.70 5.89 -13.69
C ASP A 91 -8.67 6.86 -14.31
N ILE A 92 -8.13 6.48 -15.49
CA ILE A 92 -6.95 7.13 -16.08
C ILE A 92 -7.23 8.59 -16.47
N ASP A 93 -8.42 8.89 -16.99
CA ASP A 93 -8.79 10.24 -17.43
C ASP A 93 -9.48 11.07 -16.33
N ASN A 94 -9.77 10.45 -15.17
CA ASN A 94 -10.41 11.03 -14.00
C ASN A 94 -11.83 11.57 -14.29
N ASP A 95 -12.59 10.92 -15.18
CA ASP A 95 -13.98 11.27 -15.46
C ASP A 95 -14.99 10.66 -14.46
N GLY A 96 -14.52 9.72 -13.62
CA GLY A 96 -15.29 9.01 -12.60
C GLY A 96 -15.90 7.69 -13.05
N ILE A 97 -15.61 7.22 -14.27
CA ILE A 97 -15.97 5.90 -14.80
C ILE A 97 -14.74 5.01 -14.73
N LEU A 98 -14.84 3.88 -14.02
CA LEU A 98 -13.73 2.93 -13.94
C LEU A 98 -13.36 2.40 -15.33
N ASN A 99 -12.06 2.23 -15.58
CA ASN A 99 -11.51 1.78 -16.87
C ASN A 99 -12.19 0.52 -17.44
N ASP A 100 -12.58 -0.43 -16.57
CA ASP A 100 -13.29 -1.65 -16.96
C ASP A 100 -14.71 -1.41 -17.51
N SER A 101 -15.27 -0.23 -17.24
CA SER A 101 -16.61 0.23 -17.65
C SER A 101 -16.57 1.43 -18.59
N ASP A 102 -15.39 1.97 -18.85
CA ASP A 102 -15.18 3.13 -19.71
C ASP A 102 -14.97 2.71 -21.17
N ASN A 103 -15.55 3.46 -22.10
CA ASN A 103 -15.38 3.26 -23.54
C ASN A 103 -14.29 4.17 -24.15
N ASP A 104 -13.74 5.11 -23.38
CA ASP A 104 -12.74 6.11 -23.78
C ASP A 104 -11.77 6.33 -22.61
N ILE A 105 -11.02 5.28 -22.24
CA ILE A 105 -10.29 5.16 -20.95
C ILE A 105 -9.28 6.31 -20.72
N ASP A 106 -8.72 6.89 -21.77
CA ASP A 106 -7.75 7.98 -21.67
C ASP A 106 -8.31 9.36 -22.01
N GLY A 107 -9.61 9.43 -22.32
CA GLY A 107 -10.35 10.66 -22.58
C GLY A 107 -9.89 11.42 -23.83
N ASP A 108 -9.26 10.75 -24.81
CA ASP A 108 -8.76 11.38 -26.04
C ASP A 108 -9.85 11.62 -27.10
N GLY A 109 -11.02 11.01 -26.91
CA GLY A 109 -12.19 11.12 -27.78
C GLY A 109 -12.33 10.00 -28.81
N LEU A 110 -11.44 9.01 -28.82
CA LEU A 110 -11.51 7.79 -29.62
C LEU A 110 -11.96 6.62 -28.75
N LEU A 111 -12.99 5.89 -29.21
CA LEU A 111 -13.41 4.69 -28.49
C LEU A 111 -12.28 3.65 -28.41
N ASN A 112 -12.15 2.97 -27.27
CA ASN A 112 -11.13 1.95 -26.98
C ASN A 112 -10.94 0.89 -28.08
N ASN A 113 -12.00 0.58 -28.84
CA ASN A 113 -11.95 -0.40 -29.94
C ASN A 113 -11.38 0.14 -31.26
N ALA A 114 -11.29 1.45 -31.40
CA ALA A 114 -10.81 2.19 -32.55
C ALA A 114 -9.50 2.93 -32.26
N ASP A 115 -9.10 2.97 -30.99
CA ASP A 115 -7.87 3.61 -30.54
C ASP A 115 -6.66 2.65 -30.54
N MET A 116 -5.50 3.18 -30.94
CA MET A 116 -4.21 2.50 -30.92
C MET A 116 -3.53 2.58 -29.56
N SER A 117 -3.95 3.49 -28.70
CA SER A 117 -3.45 3.69 -27.35
C SER A 117 -4.59 3.77 -26.33
N PRO A 118 -5.46 2.74 -26.19
CA PRO A 118 -6.70 2.87 -25.38
C PRO A 118 -6.50 3.32 -23.94
N ASN A 119 -5.29 3.21 -23.40
CA ASN A 119 -4.99 3.65 -22.05
C ASN A 119 -3.97 4.80 -22.04
N GLY A 120 -3.84 5.57 -23.12
CA GLY A 120 -2.85 6.63 -23.29
C GLY A 120 -1.42 6.14 -23.58
N PHE A 121 -0.51 7.11 -23.68
CA PHE A 121 0.93 6.90 -23.89
C PHE A 121 1.75 6.97 -22.60
N GLU A 122 1.13 7.36 -21.50
CA GLU A 122 1.79 7.59 -20.22
C GLU A 122 1.81 6.33 -19.35
N ASN A 123 2.38 6.44 -18.15
CA ASN A 123 2.38 5.35 -17.19
C ASN A 123 1.07 5.38 -16.40
N ASN A 124 0.25 4.35 -16.56
CA ASN A 124 -1.07 4.25 -15.92
C ASN A 124 -0.96 3.68 -14.50
N HIS A 125 0.07 4.10 -13.79
CA HIS A 125 0.29 3.76 -12.41
C HIS A 125 0.37 5.04 -11.60
N ILE A 126 -0.43 5.08 -10.55
CA ILE A 126 -0.36 6.12 -9.54
C ILE A 126 0.57 5.68 -8.41
N LEU A 127 1.30 6.65 -7.86
CA LEU A 127 2.05 6.45 -6.64
C LEU A 127 1.15 6.77 -5.45
N GLU A 128 1.01 5.80 -4.55
CA GLU A 128 0.29 5.98 -3.30
C GLU A 128 1.27 6.06 -2.13
N LEU A 129 1.10 7.10 -1.31
CA LEU A 129 1.75 7.20 -0.01
C LEU A 129 1.02 6.27 0.97
N VAL A 130 1.77 5.36 1.58
CA VAL A 130 1.28 4.46 2.62
C VAL A 130 1.67 5.03 3.98
N ILE A 131 0.68 5.23 4.86
CA ILE A 131 0.89 5.71 6.24
C ILE A 131 0.25 4.71 7.19
N CYS A 132 1.06 4.19 8.11
CA CYS A 132 0.66 3.13 9.01
C CYS A 132 0.88 3.51 10.48
N GLU A 133 -0.03 3.08 11.36
CA GLU A 133 0.11 3.16 12.81
C GLU A 133 0.44 1.77 13.39
N ARG A 134 1.34 1.73 14.39
CA ARG A 134 1.61 0.50 15.15
C ARG A 134 0.53 0.30 16.22
N ASN A 135 -0.02 -0.92 16.29
CA ASN A 135 -0.94 -1.38 17.34
C ASN A 135 -0.23 -1.92 18.58
#